data_AF-A0A969LVW8-F1
#
_entry.id   AF-A0A969LVW8-F1
#
_cell.length_a   1.000
_cell.length_b   1.000
_cell.length_c   1.000
_cell.angle_alpha   90.00
_cell.angle_beta   90.00
_cell.angle_gamma   90.00
#
_symmetry.space_group_name_H-M   'P 1'
#
loop_
_entity.id
_entity.type
_entity.pdbx_description
1 polymer ?
#
loop_
_entity_poly.entity_id
_entity_poly.type
_entity_poly.pdbx_seq_one_letter_code
_entity_poly.pdbx_strand_id
1 'polypeptide(L)'
;MLNRATALGIVAAMLGASLPIQTPISAQAQTAELTCVPLPLVGGEGSEVTKEISPPTLPIPIPAPVPVPTQELRNNWNTDWLVPRDRVFQEFIVTVVPHNTENYNIEMYLKYPDDTADQFYDESRVALTAEQSITVNAAPRAGDQPYQVNVEVGSVESIGFRYTASVQGCYSETVLATPGGDCISLSLVGGDGTEVTKETSPPTIPGPFGLEVRNNWNTDWVVPSGQIFQEFIVTIVPHSTAEYNIEMNLKYADDTADEFYDESSIDLTAEQSLIIRATPRSSDQPYQVNVAIGGLNAIGVRYTASVQACP
;
A
#
# COMPACT_ATOMS: atom_id res chain seq x y z
N MET A 1 84.35 21.95 42.08
CA MET A 1 83.53 21.31 41.03
C MET A 1 82.06 21.41 41.46
N LEU A 2 81.23 21.87 40.53
CA LEU A 2 79.79 22.22 40.60
C LEU A 2 79.39 23.30 41.63
N ASN A 3 79.28 24.57 41.21
CA ASN A 3 78.22 25.25 40.45
C ASN A 3 77.05 25.71 41.34
N ARG A 4 76.94 27.03 41.54
CA ARG A 4 75.68 27.80 41.41
C ARG A 4 75.99 29.24 41.04
N ALA A 5 75.68 29.61 39.79
CA ALA A 5 75.60 30.98 39.33
C ALA A 5 74.17 31.49 39.55
N THR A 6 74.06 32.68 40.12
CA THR A 6 72.80 33.41 40.29
C THR A 6 72.81 34.52 39.24
N ALA A 7 71.82 34.54 38.35
CA ALA A 7 71.61 35.64 37.44
C ALA A 7 70.13 36.00 37.37
N LEU A 8 69.90 37.25 37.75
CA LEU A 8 69.01 38.26 37.18
C LEU A 8 67.61 37.84 36.73
N GLY A 9 66.63 38.41 37.44
CA GLY A 9 65.29 38.65 36.92
C GLY A 9 65.23 39.94 36.10
N ILE A 10 64.36 39.94 35.10
CA ILE A 10 63.64 41.12 34.61
C ILE A 10 62.19 40.67 34.36
N VAL A 11 61.27 41.43 34.97
CA VAL A 11 59.82 41.27 34.89
C VAL A 11 59.33 41.87 33.57
N ALA A 12 58.58 41.09 32.79
CA ALA A 12 57.77 41.58 31.69
C ALA A 12 56.30 41.23 31.97
N ALA A 13 55.49 42.27 32.18
CA ALA A 13 54.05 42.16 32.31
C ALA A 13 53.42 41.95 30.92
N MET A 14 52.66 40.88 30.73
CA MET A 14 51.78 40.70 29.57
C MET A 14 50.32 40.90 30.00
N LEU A 15 49.67 41.85 29.34
CA LEU A 15 48.23 42.08 29.40
C LEU A 15 47.49 40.87 28.82
N GLY A 16 46.61 40.27 29.62
CA GLY A 16 45.69 39.22 29.18
C GLY A 16 44.50 39.84 28.43
N ALA A 17 44.41 39.59 27.13
CA ALA A 17 43.20 39.79 26.35
C ALA A 17 42.28 38.58 26.57
N SER A 18 41.17 38.79 27.27
CA SER A 18 40.10 37.80 27.43
C SER A 18 39.26 37.73 26.16
N LEU A 19 39.44 36.68 25.36
CA LEU A 19 38.53 36.31 24.27
C LEU A 19 37.39 35.45 24.85
N PRO A 20 36.11 35.71 24.51
CA PRO A 20 35.02 34.81 24.85
C PRO A 20 35.13 33.53 24.02
N ILE A 21 35.32 32.40 24.71
CA ILE A 21 35.22 31.06 24.13
C ILE A 21 33.75 30.85 23.75
N GLN A 22 33.44 30.94 22.46
CA GLN A 22 32.16 30.48 21.93
C GLN A 22 32.20 28.95 21.90
N THR A 23 31.47 28.32 22.81
CA THR A 23 31.19 26.88 22.75
C THR A 23 30.38 26.61 21.48
N PRO A 24 30.76 25.63 20.65
CA PRO A 24 29.89 25.21 19.56
C PRO A 24 28.59 24.65 20.16
N ILE A 25 27.47 25.25 19.77
CA ILE A 25 26.14 24.71 20.03
C ILE A 25 26.08 23.37 19.29
N SER A 26 26.12 22.27 20.02
CA SER A 26 25.79 20.95 19.47
C SER A 26 24.35 20.99 19.00
N ALA A 27 24.15 20.93 17.68
CA ALA A 27 22.87 20.62 17.09
C ALA A 27 22.45 19.23 17.60
N GLN A 28 21.52 19.19 18.55
CA GLN A 28 20.84 17.96 18.92
C GLN A 28 19.96 17.59 17.72
N ALA A 29 20.37 16.55 16.99
CA ALA A 29 19.50 15.90 16.02
C ALA A 29 18.26 15.40 16.78
N GLN A 30 17.11 16.04 16.56
CA GLN A 30 15.84 15.52 17.01
C GLN A 30 15.56 14.25 16.20
N THR A 31 15.65 13.09 16.84
CA THR A 31 15.09 11.86 16.31
C THR A 31 13.58 12.07 16.22
N ALA A 32 13.05 12.13 15.00
CA ALA A 32 11.61 12.14 14.79
C ALA A 32 11.01 10.87 15.41
N GLU A 33 10.05 11.02 16.32
CA GLU A 33 9.30 9.88 16.84
C GLU A 33 8.35 9.36 15.75
N LEU A 34 8.32 8.04 15.56
CA LEU A 34 7.41 7.39 14.63
C LEU A 34 6.07 7.13 15.33
N THR A 35 4.98 7.49 14.67
CA THR A 35 3.62 7.12 15.04
C THR A 35 3.21 5.87 14.29
N CYS A 36 2.75 4.84 15.00
CA CYS A 36 2.30 3.58 14.40
C CYS A 36 0.77 3.48 14.41
N VAL A 37 0.19 3.10 13.27
CA VAL A 37 -1.25 2.86 13.12
C VAL A 37 -1.53 1.45 12.61
N PRO A 38 -2.59 0.77 13.09
CA PRO A 38 -3.02 -0.51 12.54
C PRO A 38 -3.41 -0.37 11.06
N LEU A 39 -2.97 -1.32 10.24
CA LEU A 39 -3.35 -1.39 8.83
C LEU A 39 -4.65 -2.19 8.66
N PRO A 40 -5.54 -1.81 7.72
CA PRO A 40 -6.76 -2.57 7.47
C PRO A 40 -6.48 -3.87 6.71
N LEU A 41 -7.27 -4.90 6.99
CA LEU A 41 -7.28 -6.16 6.24
C LEU A 41 -7.81 -5.95 4.81
N VAL A 42 -7.29 -6.74 3.88
CA VAL A 42 -7.86 -6.88 2.53
C VAL A 42 -8.87 -8.04 2.56
N GLY A 43 -10.12 -7.76 2.15
CA GLY A 43 -11.21 -8.76 2.14
C GLY A 43 -11.73 -9.13 3.53
N GLY A 44 -11.61 -8.23 4.51
CA GLY A 44 -12.08 -8.44 5.88
C GLY A 44 -12.22 -7.15 6.69
N GLU A 45 -12.92 -7.22 7.82
CA GLU A 45 -13.12 -6.07 8.71
C GLU A 45 -11.99 -5.94 9.75
N GLY A 46 -11.57 -4.71 10.02
CA GLY A 46 -10.59 -4.41 11.06
C GLY A 46 -9.13 -4.54 10.62
N SER A 47 -8.23 -4.66 11.60
CA SER A 47 -6.77 -4.70 11.41
C SER A 47 -6.10 -5.98 11.93
N GLU A 48 -6.90 -6.88 12.47
CA GLU A 48 -6.47 -8.10 13.13
C GLU A 48 -7.34 -9.26 12.66
N VAL A 49 -6.71 -10.39 12.32
CA VAL A 49 -7.41 -11.60 11.89
C VAL A 49 -7.01 -12.77 12.77
N THR A 50 -7.99 -13.60 13.13
CA THR A 50 -7.74 -14.90 13.75
C THR A 50 -8.08 -15.99 12.76
N LYS A 51 -7.13 -16.88 12.47
CA LYS A 51 -7.29 -17.97 11.51
C LYS A 51 -7.03 -19.32 12.15
N GLU A 52 -7.74 -20.33 11.66
CA GLU A 52 -7.44 -21.74 11.87
C GLU A 52 -6.92 -22.31 10.55
N ILE A 53 -5.70 -22.85 10.56
CA ILE A 53 -5.00 -23.28 9.34
C ILE A 53 -5.76 -24.46 8.72
N SER A 54 -6.28 -24.26 7.51
CA SER A 54 -7.06 -25.28 6.80
C SER A 54 -6.18 -26.08 5.83
N PRO A 55 -6.55 -27.35 5.55
CA PRO A 55 -5.89 -28.10 4.49
C PRO A 55 -6.13 -27.41 3.13
N PRO A 56 -5.14 -27.45 2.22
CA PRO A 56 -5.37 -26.99 0.85
C PRO A 56 -6.47 -27.82 0.18
N THR A 57 -7.40 -27.13 -0.47
CA THR A 57 -8.52 -27.75 -1.18
C THR A 57 -8.21 -27.85 -2.67
N LEU A 58 -8.50 -29.01 -3.26
CA LEU A 58 -8.50 -29.18 -4.71
C LEU A 58 -9.78 -28.57 -5.28
N PRO A 59 -9.71 -27.79 -6.37
CA PRO A 59 -10.90 -27.43 -7.14
C PRO A 59 -11.61 -28.71 -7.59
N ILE A 60 -12.89 -28.87 -7.25
CA ILE A 60 -13.68 -30.03 -7.69
C ILE A 60 -13.71 -30.02 -9.22
N PRO A 61 -13.32 -31.11 -9.92
CA PRO A 61 -13.43 -31.18 -11.35
C PRO A 61 -14.91 -31.12 -11.75
N ILE A 62 -15.32 -30.04 -12.41
CA ILE A 62 -16.64 -29.98 -13.04
C ILE A 62 -16.60 -30.95 -14.23
N PRO A 63 -17.55 -31.90 -14.34
CA PRO A 63 -17.63 -32.81 -15.47
C PRO A 63 -18.12 -32.06 -16.72
N ALA A 64 -17.23 -31.33 -17.38
CA ALA A 64 -17.44 -30.71 -18.68
C ALA A 64 -16.14 -30.79 -19.49
N PRO A 65 -16.19 -30.79 -20.84
CA PRO A 65 -15.00 -30.86 -21.69
C PRO A 65 -14.32 -29.49 -21.77
N VAL A 66 -14.06 -28.87 -20.62
CA VAL A 66 -13.34 -27.60 -20.50
C VAL A 66 -11.97 -27.91 -19.90
N PRO A 67 -10.86 -27.48 -20.51
CA PRO A 67 -9.54 -27.62 -19.93
C PRO A 67 -9.52 -26.92 -18.56
N VAL A 68 -9.29 -27.68 -17.49
CA VAL A 68 -9.11 -27.13 -16.14
C VAL A 68 -7.74 -26.43 -16.11
N PRO A 69 -7.66 -25.11 -15.85
CA PRO A 69 -6.37 -24.45 -15.67
C PRO A 69 -5.64 -25.06 -14.47
N THR A 70 -4.31 -24.98 -14.48
CA THR A 70 -3.38 -25.56 -13.51
C THR A 70 -3.87 -25.46 -12.06
N GLN A 71 -3.79 -26.59 -11.35
CA GLN A 71 -4.25 -26.77 -9.97
C GLN A 71 -3.55 -25.82 -8.98
N GLU A 72 -4.10 -24.62 -8.78
CA GLU A 72 -3.79 -23.84 -7.58
C GLU A 72 -4.60 -24.43 -6.42
N LEU A 73 -3.90 -25.07 -5.49
CA LEU A 73 -4.49 -25.55 -4.24
C LEU A 73 -4.92 -24.34 -3.42
N ARG A 74 -6.23 -24.20 -3.18
CA ARG A 74 -6.75 -23.09 -2.36
C ARG A 74 -6.56 -23.40 -0.89
N ASN A 75 -5.79 -22.60 -0.17
CA ASN A 75 -5.67 -22.65 1.28
C ASN A 75 -6.09 -21.30 1.90
N ASN A 76 -6.03 -21.18 3.23
CA ASN A 76 -6.31 -19.93 3.93
C ASN A 76 -5.06 -19.32 4.61
N TRP A 77 -3.87 -19.78 4.24
CA TRP A 77 -2.62 -19.46 4.94
C TRP A 77 -2.20 -18.01 4.70
N ASN A 78 -2.56 -17.47 3.53
CA ASN A 78 -2.23 -16.12 3.08
C ASN A 78 -3.24 -15.08 3.60
N THR A 79 -2.73 -13.96 4.12
CA THR A 79 -3.51 -12.76 4.49
C THR A 79 -2.81 -11.50 4.01
N ASP A 80 -3.57 -10.54 3.49
CA ASP A 80 -3.07 -9.23 3.05
C ASP A 80 -3.62 -8.11 3.94
N TRP A 81 -2.76 -7.15 4.25
CA TRP A 81 -3.11 -5.86 4.83
C TRP A 81 -2.83 -4.76 3.81
N LEU A 82 -3.78 -3.85 3.63
CA LEU A 82 -3.64 -2.71 2.75
C LEU A 82 -2.71 -1.69 3.41
N VAL A 83 -1.76 -1.16 2.62
CA VAL A 83 -0.93 -0.03 3.04
C VAL A 83 -1.56 1.26 2.50
N PRO A 84 -2.13 2.12 3.36
CA PRO A 84 -2.64 3.42 2.95
C PRO A 84 -1.52 4.28 2.35
N ARG A 85 -1.82 5.06 1.31
CA ARG A 85 -0.87 6.02 0.73
C ARG A 85 -1.04 7.45 1.23
N ASP A 86 -1.89 7.67 2.25
CA ASP A 86 -2.05 8.97 2.91
C ASP A 86 -0.80 9.36 3.71
N ARG A 87 0.07 8.39 3.95
CA ARG A 87 1.28 8.49 4.77
C ARG A 87 2.43 7.77 4.06
N VAL A 88 3.64 8.24 4.30
CA VAL A 88 4.86 7.50 3.93
C VAL A 88 5.30 6.72 5.16
N PHE A 89 5.03 5.43 5.14
CA PHE A 89 5.44 4.53 6.20
C PHE A 89 6.95 4.27 6.08
N GLN A 90 7.61 4.32 7.23
CA GLN A 90 9.05 4.10 7.37
C GLN A 90 9.33 2.70 7.91
N GLU A 91 8.36 2.10 8.57
CA GLU A 91 8.48 0.77 9.17
C GLU A 91 7.11 0.10 9.21
N PHE A 92 7.10 -1.22 8.99
CA PHE A 92 5.95 -2.09 9.16
C PHE A 92 6.25 -3.07 10.27
N ILE A 93 5.31 -3.25 11.18
CA ILE A 93 5.42 -4.15 12.33
C ILE A 93 4.35 -5.21 12.19
N VAL A 94 4.77 -6.44 11.92
CA VAL A 94 3.90 -7.62 11.87
C VAL A 94 3.94 -8.33 13.22
N THR A 95 2.78 -8.58 13.81
CA THR A 95 2.67 -9.36 15.04
C THR A 95 1.87 -10.63 14.78
N VAL A 96 2.40 -11.78 15.21
CA VAL A 96 1.70 -13.07 15.17
C VAL A 96 1.63 -13.64 16.58
N VAL A 97 0.41 -13.91 17.05
CA VAL A 97 0.10 -14.52 18.34
C VAL A 97 -0.39 -15.95 18.11
N PRO A 98 0.40 -16.99 18.42
CA PRO A 98 -0.01 -18.38 18.31
C PRO A 98 -1.05 -18.72 19.39
N HIS A 99 -2.06 -19.53 19.07
CA HIS A 99 -2.98 -20.09 20.07
C HIS A 99 -2.59 -21.54 20.45
N ASN A 100 -1.65 -22.13 19.72
CA ASN A 100 -1.11 -23.47 19.96
C ASN A 100 0.40 -23.41 20.17
N THR A 101 0.92 -24.21 21.10
CA THR A 101 2.37 -24.35 21.32
C THR A 101 2.93 -25.38 20.35
N GLU A 102 3.32 -24.95 19.16
CA GLU A 102 3.75 -25.80 18.06
C GLU A 102 4.72 -25.09 17.12
N ASN A 103 5.17 -25.79 16.08
CA ASN A 103 5.99 -25.21 15.02
C ASN A 103 5.11 -24.64 13.89
N TYR A 104 5.42 -23.42 13.46
CA TYR A 104 4.75 -22.74 12.36
C TYR A 104 5.73 -22.45 11.22
N ASN A 105 5.23 -22.46 9.98
CA ASN A 105 5.93 -21.87 8.84
C ASN A 105 5.34 -20.50 8.61
N ILE A 106 6.20 -19.49 8.53
CA ILE A 106 5.77 -18.10 8.42
C ILE A 106 6.61 -17.42 7.36
N GLU A 107 5.94 -16.81 6.39
CA GLU A 107 6.54 -16.00 5.35
C GLU A 107 5.87 -14.63 5.34
N MET A 108 6.65 -13.57 5.13
CA MET A 108 6.13 -12.21 5.10
C MET A 108 6.75 -11.38 3.99
N TYR A 109 5.90 -10.62 3.30
CA TYR A 109 6.30 -9.86 2.11
C TYR A 109 5.78 -8.42 2.14
N LEU A 110 6.58 -7.49 1.63
CA LEU A 110 6.12 -6.17 1.19
C LEU A 110 5.87 -6.24 -0.32
N LYS A 111 4.62 -6.08 -0.76
CA LYS A 111 4.26 -6.10 -2.19
C LYS A 111 4.26 -4.69 -2.76
N TYR A 112 4.93 -4.50 -3.89
CA TYR A 112 5.16 -3.20 -4.51
C TYR A 112 4.39 -3.01 -5.81
N PRO A 113 4.11 -1.75 -6.20
CA PRO A 113 3.38 -1.41 -7.41
C PRO A 113 3.96 -1.94 -8.73
N ASP A 114 5.25 -2.30 -8.74
CA ASP A 114 5.98 -2.83 -9.90
C ASP A 114 5.82 -4.36 -10.07
N ASP A 115 4.80 -4.95 -9.44
CA ASP A 115 4.54 -6.39 -9.33
C ASP A 115 5.66 -7.18 -8.63
N THR A 116 6.61 -6.51 -7.97
CA THR A 116 7.64 -7.18 -7.18
C THR A 116 7.23 -7.29 -5.71
N ALA A 117 7.87 -8.21 -4.99
CA ALA A 117 7.70 -8.37 -3.55
C ALA A 117 9.06 -8.53 -2.87
N ASP A 118 9.24 -7.85 -1.74
CA ASP A 118 10.38 -8.07 -0.85
C ASP A 118 9.96 -9.04 0.25
N GLN A 119 10.55 -10.24 0.26
CA GLN A 119 10.44 -11.16 1.37
C GLN A 119 11.34 -10.67 2.50
N PHE A 120 10.74 -10.32 3.64
CA PHE A 120 11.49 -9.83 4.81
C PHE A 120 11.49 -10.82 5.98
N TYR A 121 10.70 -11.89 5.87
CA TYR A 121 10.69 -13.01 6.81
C TYR A 121 10.37 -14.30 6.07
N ASP A 122 11.20 -15.32 6.29
CA ASP A 122 11.04 -16.67 5.73
C ASP A 122 11.65 -17.65 6.72
N GLU A 123 10.82 -18.17 7.62
CA GLU A 123 11.28 -19.15 8.59
C GLU A 123 10.33 -20.33 8.62
N SER A 124 10.93 -21.51 8.47
CA SER A 124 10.24 -22.78 8.60
C SER A 124 10.42 -23.34 10.00
N ARG A 125 9.37 -23.98 10.52
CA ARG A 125 9.37 -24.62 11.84
C ARG A 125 9.73 -23.69 13.00
N VAL A 126 9.24 -22.45 12.97
CA VAL A 126 9.37 -21.50 14.08
C VAL A 126 8.64 -22.08 15.30
N ALA A 127 9.40 -22.41 16.36
CA ALA A 127 8.84 -22.93 17.59
C ALA A 127 8.17 -21.80 18.37
N LEU A 128 6.83 -21.80 18.37
CA LEU A 128 6.01 -20.80 19.02
C LEU A 128 5.31 -21.38 20.24
N THR A 129 5.20 -20.58 21.30
CA THR A 129 4.45 -20.95 22.51
C THR A 129 3.13 -20.21 22.51
N ALA A 130 2.02 -20.89 22.81
CA ALA A 130 0.71 -20.28 22.86
C ALA A 130 0.71 -18.98 23.69
N GLU A 131 0.06 -17.96 23.14
CA GLU A 131 -0.04 -16.59 23.68
C GLU A 131 1.28 -15.79 23.71
N GLN A 132 2.40 -16.37 23.26
CA GLN A 132 3.67 -15.65 23.13
C GLN A 132 3.82 -15.13 21.71
N SER A 133 3.62 -13.83 21.54
CA SER A 133 3.72 -13.18 20.24
C SER A 133 5.14 -13.17 19.69
N ILE A 134 5.26 -13.26 18.36
CA ILE A 134 6.44 -12.78 17.64
C ILE A 134 6.13 -11.45 16.98
N THR A 135 7.15 -10.61 16.88
CA THR A 135 7.08 -9.32 16.20
C THR A 135 8.22 -9.26 15.20
N VAL A 136 7.89 -8.93 13.96
CA VAL A 136 8.83 -8.82 12.85
C VAL A 136 8.67 -7.44 12.22
N ASN A 137 9.79 -6.73 12.08
CA ASN A 137 9.81 -5.39 11.54
C ASN A 137 10.39 -5.40 10.12
N ALA A 138 9.84 -4.57 9.25
CA ALA A 138 10.31 -4.39 7.88
C ALA A 138 10.36 -2.91 7.52
N ALA A 139 11.42 -2.48 6.85
CA ALA A 139 11.48 -1.16 6.23
C ALA A 139 11.19 -1.28 4.73
N PRO A 140 10.39 -0.38 4.14
CA PRO A 140 10.22 -0.34 2.69
C PRO A 140 11.51 0.10 1.99
N ARG A 141 11.59 -0.17 0.68
CA ARG A 141 12.68 0.33 -0.18
C ARG A 141 12.75 1.85 -0.12
N ALA A 142 13.96 2.37 -0.25
CA ALA A 142 14.18 3.81 -0.25
C ALA A 142 13.48 4.45 -1.46
N GLY A 143 12.48 5.30 -1.19
CA GLY A 143 11.72 6.01 -2.22
C GLY A 143 10.47 5.28 -2.71
N ASP A 144 10.25 4.02 -2.32
CA ASP A 144 9.05 3.26 -2.69
C ASP A 144 8.16 3.02 -1.46
N GLN A 145 6.88 2.78 -1.71
CA GLN A 145 5.93 2.32 -0.70
C GLN A 145 5.24 1.05 -1.20
N PRO A 146 5.19 -0.02 -0.39
CA PRO A 146 4.39 -1.17 -0.72
C PRO A 146 2.91 -0.78 -0.70
N TYR A 147 2.10 -1.47 -1.49
CA TYR A 147 0.65 -1.32 -1.45
C TYR A 147 -0.01 -2.36 -0.54
N GLN A 148 0.68 -3.45 -0.23
CA GLN A 148 0.23 -4.50 0.68
C GLN A 148 1.37 -5.05 1.52
N VAL A 149 1.05 -5.41 2.78
CA VAL A 149 1.86 -6.32 3.60
C VAL A 149 1.18 -7.68 3.57
N ASN A 150 1.89 -8.69 3.10
CA ASN A 150 1.41 -10.05 3.01
C ASN A 150 2.02 -10.89 4.13
N VAL A 151 1.18 -11.68 4.81
CA VAL A 151 1.62 -12.65 5.83
C VAL A 151 1.02 -14.00 5.48
N GLU A 152 1.89 -14.97 5.28
CA GLU A 152 1.53 -16.38 5.16
C GLU A 152 1.90 -17.09 6.45
N VAL A 153 0.92 -17.70 7.11
CA VAL A 153 1.15 -18.53 8.30
C VAL A 153 0.49 -19.87 8.09
N GLY A 154 1.31 -20.89 7.94
CA GLY A 154 0.88 -22.27 7.94
C GLY A 154 1.65 -23.17 6.98
N SER A 155 1.34 -24.44 7.10
CA SER A 155 1.85 -25.53 6.30
C SER A 155 0.92 -26.73 6.47
N VAL A 156 1.19 -27.81 5.74
CA VAL A 156 0.50 -29.08 5.93
C VAL A 156 0.71 -29.67 7.34
N GLU A 157 1.81 -29.34 8.02
CA GLU A 157 2.11 -29.84 9.37
C GLU A 157 1.34 -29.07 10.44
N SER A 158 0.85 -27.87 10.13
CA SER A 158 0.19 -26.98 11.10
C SER A 158 -1.32 -26.90 10.90
N ILE A 159 -1.92 -27.84 10.17
CA ILE A 159 -3.36 -27.90 9.95
C ILE A 159 -4.09 -28.03 11.30
N GLY A 160 -5.13 -27.21 11.50
CA GLY A 160 -5.91 -27.13 12.73
C GLY A 160 -5.29 -26.24 13.80
N PHE A 161 -4.09 -25.70 13.59
CA PHE A 161 -3.53 -24.72 14.52
C PHE A 161 -4.16 -23.35 14.28
N ARG A 162 -4.25 -22.59 15.37
CA ARG A 162 -4.83 -21.25 15.38
C ARG A 162 -3.77 -20.20 15.67
N TYR A 163 -3.93 -19.05 15.06
CA TYR A 163 -3.11 -17.87 15.31
C TYR A 163 -3.93 -16.61 15.09
N THR A 164 -3.46 -15.52 15.67
CA THR A 164 -3.93 -14.16 15.43
C THR A 164 -2.80 -13.37 14.80
N ALA A 165 -3.07 -12.59 13.77
CA ALA A 165 -2.09 -11.73 13.11
C ALA A 165 -2.61 -10.30 12.97
N SER A 166 -1.70 -9.33 13.08
CA SER A 166 -1.97 -7.91 12.83
C SER A 166 -0.74 -7.23 12.26
N VAL A 167 -0.98 -6.13 11.53
CA VAL A 167 0.09 -5.31 10.94
C VAL A 167 -0.13 -3.85 11.33
N GLN A 168 0.95 -3.18 11.69
CA GLN A 168 0.99 -1.74 11.91
C GLN A 168 1.96 -1.09 10.94
N GLY A 169 1.59 0.08 10.40
CA GLY A 169 2.50 0.96 9.67
C GLY A 169 2.92 2.12 10.57
N CYS A 170 4.22 2.36 10.65
CA CYS A 170 4.83 3.44 11.41
C CYS A 170 5.35 4.53 10.48
N TYR A 171 4.97 5.79 10.72
CA TYR A 171 5.33 6.94 9.90
C TYR A 171 5.70 8.11 10.82
N SER A 172 6.56 9.01 10.34
CA SER A 172 6.79 10.28 11.02
C SER A 172 5.68 11.23 10.65
N GLU A 173 4.98 11.77 11.65
CA GLU A 173 4.10 12.92 11.44
C GLU A 173 4.94 14.15 11.13
N THR A 174 5.25 14.35 9.85
CA THR A 174 5.51 15.71 9.39
C THR A 174 4.13 16.36 9.31
N VAL A 175 3.83 17.26 10.26
CA VAL A 175 2.52 17.93 10.42
C VAL A 175 1.98 18.39 9.06
N LEU A 176 1.10 17.58 8.44
CA LEU A 176 0.24 18.01 7.34
C LEU A 176 -1.09 18.41 8.00
N ALA A 177 -1.49 19.64 7.70
CA ALA A 177 -2.58 20.35 8.36
C ALA A 177 -3.91 19.58 8.42
N THR A 178 -4.58 19.77 9.55
CA THR A 178 -5.95 19.35 9.90
C THR A 178 -6.99 19.75 8.84
N PRO A 179 -8.05 18.94 8.61
CA PRO A 179 -8.97 19.10 7.49
C PRO A 179 -9.92 20.29 7.64
N GLY A 180 -10.15 20.95 6.51
CA GLY A 180 -11.14 22.00 6.34
C GLY A 180 -11.14 22.54 4.91
N GLY A 181 -12.02 21.99 4.06
CA GLY A 181 -12.70 22.81 3.04
C GLY A 181 -12.57 22.45 1.57
N ASP A 182 -11.65 21.59 1.13
CA ASP A 182 -11.44 21.34 -0.30
C ASP A 182 -11.31 19.85 -0.64
N CYS A 183 -11.67 19.48 -1.88
CA CYS A 183 -11.47 18.15 -2.41
C CYS A 183 -9.97 17.82 -2.50
N ILE A 184 -9.61 16.57 -2.20
CA ILE A 184 -8.24 16.07 -2.38
C ILE A 184 -8.14 15.26 -3.67
N SER A 185 -6.99 15.31 -4.34
CA SER A 185 -6.72 14.40 -5.46
C SER A 185 -6.25 13.05 -4.92
N LEU A 186 -6.87 11.97 -5.40
CA LEU A 186 -6.54 10.61 -4.98
C LEU A 186 -5.29 10.10 -5.70
N SER A 187 -4.53 9.24 -5.03
CA SER A 187 -3.32 8.63 -5.63
C SER A 187 -3.68 7.40 -6.45
N LEU A 188 -2.95 7.16 -7.53
CA LEU A 188 -3.10 5.94 -8.34
C LEU A 188 -2.70 4.69 -7.54
N VAL A 189 -3.36 3.57 -7.80
CA VAL A 189 -2.90 2.23 -7.43
C VAL A 189 -2.00 1.73 -8.55
N GLY A 190 -0.83 1.16 -8.21
CA GLY A 190 0.10 0.65 -9.24
C GLY A 190 0.92 1.72 -9.97
N GLY A 191 0.81 3.00 -9.60
CA GLY A 191 1.56 4.10 -10.24
C GLY A 191 1.85 5.28 -9.31
N ASP A 192 2.55 6.28 -9.85
CA ASP A 192 2.92 7.52 -9.15
C ASP A 192 1.97 8.67 -9.47
N GLY A 193 1.73 9.53 -8.49
CA GLY A 193 0.90 10.73 -8.64
C GLY A 193 -0.61 10.46 -8.59
N THR A 194 -1.38 11.45 -9.05
CA THR A 194 -2.85 11.48 -8.91
C THR A 194 -3.59 11.42 -10.25
N GLU A 195 -2.84 11.44 -11.37
CA GLU A 195 -3.38 11.43 -12.72
C GLU A 195 -2.66 10.36 -13.54
N VAL A 196 -3.41 9.64 -14.38
CA VAL A 196 -2.83 8.68 -15.33
C VAL A 196 -3.08 9.15 -16.75
N THR A 197 -2.10 8.99 -17.62
CA THR A 197 -2.29 9.07 -19.07
C THR A 197 -2.09 7.70 -19.67
N LYS A 198 -3.11 7.16 -20.33
CA LYS A 198 -3.08 5.83 -20.95
C LYS A 198 -3.40 5.91 -22.44
N GLU A 199 -2.87 4.96 -23.18
CA GLU A 199 -3.29 4.62 -24.54
C GLU A 199 -4.00 3.27 -24.47
N THR A 200 -5.26 3.21 -24.87
CA THR A 200 -6.10 2.00 -24.76
C THR A 200 -5.52 0.85 -25.61
N SER A 201 -5.29 -0.30 -24.98
CA SER A 201 -4.78 -1.47 -25.68
C SER A 201 -5.92 -2.33 -26.23
N PRO A 202 -5.72 -3.02 -27.36
CA PRO A 202 -6.65 -4.06 -27.78
C PRO A 202 -6.73 -5.15 -26.68
N PRO A 203 -7.90 -5.77 -26.49
CA PRO A 203 -8.00 -6.93 -25.62
C PRO A 203 -7.17 -8.08 -26.21
N THR A 204 -6.21 -8.59 -25.43
CA THR A 204 -5.37 -9.71 -25.82
C THR A 204 -5.93 -10.99 -25.22
N ILE A 205 -6.14 -12.00 -26.06
CA ILE A 205 -6.44 -13.38 -25.64
C ILE A 205 -5.10 -14.11 -25.59
N PRO A 206 -4.58 -14.49 -24.42
CA PRO A 206 -3.41 -15.35 -24.33
C PRO A 206 -3.68 -16.64 -25.14
N GLY A 207 -2.65 -17.19 -25.81
CA GLY A 207 -2.77 -18.38 -26.68
C GLY A 207 -3.43 -19.60 -26.02
N PRO A 208 -3.53 -20.75 -26.74
CA PRO A 208 -4.72 -21.62 -26.89
C PRO A 208 -5.42 -22.20 -25.64
N PHE A 209 -5.03 -21.81 -24.42
CA PHE A 209 -5.49 -22.34 -23.14
C PHE A 209 -5.74 -21.28 -22.04
N GLY A 210 -5.80 -19.98 -22.32
CA GLY A 210 -6.09 -18.93 -21.31
C GLY A 210 -7.26 -18.02 -21.70
N LEU A 211 -8.39 -18.14 -20.99
CA LEU A 211 -9.65 -17.42 -21.25
C LEU A 211 -9.74 -16.00 -20.67
N GLU A 212 -8.63 -15.45 -20.16
CA GLU A 212 -8.61 -14.10 -19.61
C GLU A 212 -8.25 -13.08 -20.67
N VAL A 213 -9.21 -12.23 -21.00
CA VAL A 213 -8.98 -11.09 -21.89
C VAL A 213 -8.18 -10.04 -21.13
N ARG A 214 -6.90 -9.87 -21.48
CA ARG A 214 -6.03 -8.86 -20.87
C ARG A 214 -6.11 -7.56 -21.67
N ASN A 215 -6.45 -6.47 -21.00
CA ASN A 215 -6.36 -5.11 -21.52
C ASN A 215 -5.83 -4.18 -20.41
N ASN A 216 -5.58 -2.92 -20.73
CA ASN A 216 -5.12 -1.91 -19.78
C ASN A 216 -6.21 -0.90 -19.35
N TRP A 217 -7.49 -1.24 -19.58
CA TRP A 217 -8.61 -0.30 -19.45
C TRP A 217 -8.87 0.07 -17.99
N ASN A 218 -8.61 -0.84 -17.05
CA ASN A 218 -8.81 -0.64 -15.62
C ASN A 218 -7.72 0.24 -14.99
N THR A 219 -8.15 1.21 -14.18
CA THR A 219 -7.29 2.02 -13.31
C THR A 219 -7.97 2.17 -11.96
N ASP A 220 -7.21 2.02 -10.88
CA ASP A 220 -7.71 2.22 -9.52
C ASP A 220 -7.02 3.43 -8.87
N TRP A 221 -7.76 4.15 -8.03
CA TRP A 221 -7.26 5.19 -7.15
C TRP A 221 -7.55 4.81 -5.71
N VAL A 222 -6.58 5.02 -4.81
CA VAL A 222 -6.73 4.71 -3.39
C VAL A 222 -7.48 5.83 -2.67
N VAL A 223 -8.48 5.43 -1.87
CA VAL A 223 -9.18 6.35 -0.98
C VAL A 223 -8.46 6.32 0.38
N PRO A 224 -7.98 7.46 0.88
CA PRO A 224 -7.25 7.49 2.15
C PRO A 224 -8.19 7.17 3.32
N SER A 225 -7.73 6.31 4.22
CA SER A 225 -8.44 5.98 5.45
C SER A 225 -8.38 7.12 6.47
N GLY A 226 -9.41 7.26 7.30
CA GLY A 226 -9.43 8.25 8.40
C GLY A 226 -10.06 9.60 8.07
N GLN A 227 -10.48 9.79 6.81
CA GLN A 227 -11.34 10.89 6.39
C GLN A 227 -12.65 10.34 5.81
N ILE A 228 -13.76 11.04 6.05
CA ILE A 228 -15.05 10.74 5.43
C ILE A 228 -15.21 11.67 4.24
N PHE A 229 -15.46 11.09 3.07
CA PHE A 229 -15.80 11.80 1.84
C PHE A 229 -17.28 11.59 1.53
N GLN A 230 -17.96 12.65 1.08
CA GLN A 230 -19.34 12.60 0.61
C GLN A 230 -19.44 12.47 -0.90
N GLU A 231 -18.36 12.78 -1.64
CA GLU A 231 -18.39 12.75 -3.09
C GLU A 231 -17.02 12.35 -3.67
N PHE A 232 -17.06 11.56 -4.73
CA PHE A 232 -15.92 11.23 -5.58
C PHE A 232 -16.16 11.77 -6.98
N ILE A 233 -15.19 12.49 -7.53
CA ILE A 233 -15.28 13.13 -8.83
C ILE A 233 -14.19 12.56 -9.74
N VAL A 234 -14.60 11.82 -10.77
CA VAL A 234 -13.70 11.34 -11.82
C VAL A 234 -13.72 12.35 -12.96
N THR A 235 -12.55 12.78 -13.41
CA THR A 235 -12.39 13.61 -14.61
C THR A 235 -11.62 12.82 -15.66
N ILE A 236 -12.18 12.72 -16.86
CA ILE A 236 -11.57 12.04 -18.01
C ILE A 236 -11.41 13.06 -19.14
N VAL A 237 -10.18 13.27 -19.59
CA VAL A 237 -9.85 14.18 -20.69
C VAL A 237 -9.33 13.36 -21.87
N PRO A 238 -10.14 13.13 -22.92
CA PRO A 238 -9.69 12.43 -24.12
C PRO A 238 -8.71 13.30 -24.91
N HIS A 239 -7.60 12.73 -25.40
CA HIS A 239 -6.66 13.45 -26.29
C HIS A 239 -7.07 13.33 -27.76
N SER A 240 -8.03 12.46 -28.08
CA SER A 240 -8.60 12.34 -29.42
C SER A 240 -10.08 11.97 -29.35
N THR A 241 -10.83 12.41 -30.35
CA THR A 241 -12.24 12.08 -30.49
C THR A 241 -12.39 10.60 -30.83
N ALA A 242 -13.11 9.86 -30.01
CA ALA A 242 -13.40 8.45 -30.20
C ALA A 242 -14.66 8.05 -29.42
N GLU A 243 -15.13 6.85 -29.70
CA GLU A 243 -16.23 6.22 -28.98
C GLU A 243 -15.64 5.30 -27.91
N TYR A 244 -15.97 5.56 -26.64
CA TYR A 244 -15.44 4.86 -25.48
C TYR A 244 -16.50 3.98 -24.80
N ASN A 245 -16.03 2.94 -24.10
CA ASN A 245 -16.78 2.26 -23.05
C ASN A 245 -16.16 2.68 -21.72
N ILE A 246 -16.99 3.17 -20.81
CA ILE A 246 -16.52 3.70 -19.52
C ILE A 246 -17.36 3.11 -18.39
N GLU A 247 -16.67 2.59 -17.38
CA GLU A 247 -17.24 2.07 -16.15
C GLU A 247 -16.60 2.77 -14.96
N MET A 248 -17.39 3.11 -13.93
CA MET A 248 -16.89 3.64 -12.66
C MET A 248 -17.53 2.91 -11.48
N ASN A 249 -16.68 2.39 -10.59
CA ASN A 249 -17.08 1.69 -9.38
C ASN A 249 -16.43 2.28 -8.12
N LEU A 250 -17.17 2.28 -7.02
CA LEU A 250 -16.63 2.43 -5.67
C LEU A 250 -16.51 1.04 -5.03
N LYS A 251 -15.29 0.64 -4.63
CA LYS A 251 -15.01 -0.68 -4.03
C LYS A 251 -14.94 -0.58 -2.51
N TYR A 252 -15.60 -1.50 -1.81
CA TYR A 252 -15.75 -1.51 -0.36
C TYR A 252 -15.09 -2.73 0.29
N ALA A 253 -14.76 -2.61 1.58
CA ALA A 253 -13.98 -3.62 2.31
C ALA A 253 -14.70 -4.99 2.45
N ASP A 254 -16.02 -5.02 2.21
CA ASP A 254 -16.87 -6.22 2.20
C ASP A 254 -16.82 -6.98 0.85
N ASP A 255 -15.84 -6.70 0.00
CA ASP A 255 -15.68 -7.20 -1.37
C ASP A 255 -16.84 -6.84 -2.33
N THR A 256 -17.71 -5.90 -1.95
CA THR A 256 -18.73 -5.37 -2.86
C THR A 256 -18.25 -4.13 -3.59
N ALA A 257 -18.92 -3.82 -4.69
CA ALA A 257 -18.73 -2.60 -5.44
C ALA A 257 -20.08 -1.96 -5.77
N ASP A 258 -20.13 -0.63 -5.71
CA ASP A 258 -21.26 0.14 -6.23
C ASP A 258 -20.86 0.74 -7.57
N GLU A 259 -21.62 0.43 -8.62
CA GLU A 259 -21.47 0.99 -9.95
C GLU A 259 -22.20 2.34 -10.04
N PHE A 260 -21.50 3.37 -10.51
CA PHE A 260 -22.04 4.73 -10.68
C PHE A 260 -22.08 5.18 -12.13
N TYR A 261 -21.38 4.46 -13.00
CA TYR A 261 -21.33 4.75 -14.43
C TYR A 261 -21.04 3.44 -15.16
N ASP A 262 -21.87 3.12 -16.14
CA ASP A 262 -21.66 2.05 -17.12
C ASP A 262 -22.29 2.53 -18.42
N GLU A 263 -21.48 3.17 -19.26
CA GLU A 263 -21.91 3.58 -20.59
C GLU A 263 -21.04 2.92 -21.64
N SER A 264 -21.72 2.21 -22.53
CA SER A 264 -21.13 1.64 -23.73
C SER A 264 -21.35 2.59 -24.90
N SER A 265 -20.32 2.77 -25.72
CA SER A 265 -20.39 3.58 -26.93
C SER A 265 -20.66 5.08 -26.73
N ILE A 266 -19.98 5.71 -25.76
CA ILE A 266 -20.04 7.17 -25.56
C ILE A 266 -19.03 7.89 -26.46
N ASP A 267 -19.53 8.82 -27.28
CA ASP A 267 -18.69 9.73 -28.07
C ASP A 267 -18.08 10.82 -27.17
N LEU A 268 -16.76 10.75 -26.95
CA LEU A 268 -16.03 11.84 -26.30
C LEU A 268 -15.21 12.61 -27.35
N THR A 269 -15.30 13.94 -27.29
CA THR A 269 -14.55 14.83 -28.19
C THR A 269 -13.22 15.20 -27.57
N ALA A 270 -12.15 15.24 -28.38
CA ALA A 270 -10.81 15.63 -27.92
C ALA A 270 -10.84 16.91 -27.07
N GLU A 271 -10.12 16.89 -25.94
CA GLU A 271 -9.99 17.96 -24.95
C GLU A 271 -11.29 18.35 -24.22
N GLN A 272 -12.42 17.68 -24.50
CA GLN A 272 -13.66 17.87 -23.77
C GLN A 272 -13.75 16.87 -22.62
N SER A 273 -13.63 17.37 -21.39
CA SER A 273 -13.67 16.53 -20.20
C SER A 273 -15.04 15.90 -19.97
N LEU A 274 -15.07 14.60 -19.70
CA LEU A 274 -16.18 13.93 -19.04
C LEU A 274 -15.98 13.98 -17.52
N ILE A 275 -17.01 14.37 -16.78
CA ILE A 275 -17.00 14.40 -15.31
C ILE A 275 -18.07 13.44 -14.80
N ILE A 276 -17.65 12.49 -13.97
CA ILE A 276 -18.53 11.51 -13.32
C ILE A 276 -18.47 11.75 -11.82
N ARG A 277 -19.63 11.74 -11.15
CA ARG A 277 -19.76 11.97 -9.70
C ARG A 277 -20.38 10.76 -9.04
N ALA A 278 -19.80 10.32 -7.93
CA ALA A 278 -20.31 9.21 -7.14
C ALA A 278 -20.41 9.61 -5.66
N THR A 279 -21.43 9.09 -4.98
CA THR A 279 -21.67 9.31 -3.56
C THR A 279 -21.55 7.97 -2.84
N PRO A 280 -20.65 7.82 -1.86
CA PRO A 280 -20.49 6.55 -1.15
C PRO A 280 -21.71 6.22 -0.29
N ARG A 281 -21.79 4.97 0.15
CA ARG A 281 -22.80 4.52 1.13
C ARG A 281 -22.75 5.37 2.39
N SER A 282 -23.91 5.64 2.98
CA SER A 282 -24.00 6.49 4.18
C SER A 282 -23.28 5.90 5.41
N SER A 283 -23.03 4.59 5.43
CA SER A 283 -22.43 3.87 6.55
C SER A 283 -21.02 3.36 6.27
N ASP A 284 -20.47 3.58 5.06
CA ASP A 284 -19.22 2.96 4.64
C ASP A 284 -18.42 3.89 3.71
N GLN A 285 -17.09 3.75 3.75
CA GLN A 285 -16.20 4.48 2.85
C GLN A 285 -15.51 3.48 1.93
N PRO A 286 -15.52 3.72 0.60
CA PRO A 286 -14.79 2.86 -0.31
C PRO A 286 -13.30 2.96 -0.01
N TYR A 287 -12.57 1.87 -0.23
CA TYR A 287 -11.10 1.88 -0.15
C TYR A 287 -10.47 2.20 -1.50
N GLN A 288 -11.21 2.05 -2.59
CA GLN A 288 -10.76 2.33 -3.96
C GLN A 288 -11.87 2.90 -4.84
N VAL A 289 -11.49 3.80 -5.74
CA VAL A 289 -12.28 4.20 -6.91
C VAL A 289 -11.69 3.51 -8.13
N ASN A 290 -12.47 2.66 -8.78
CA ASN A 290 -12.07 1.96 -10.00
C ASN A 290 -12.73 2.63 -11.21
N VAL A 291 -11.94 2.84 -12.26
CA VAL A 291 -12.45 3.37 -13.53
C VAL A 291 -11.89 2.52 -14.67
N ALA A 292 -12.78 1.93 -15.46
CA ALA A 292 -12.42 1.24 -16.69
C ALA A 292 -12.70 2.17 -17.88
N ILE A 293 -11.69 2.44 -18.71
CA ILE A 293 -11.83 3.32 -19.89
C ILE A 293 -11.23 2.59 -21.09
N GLY A 294 -12.06 2.31 -22.08
CA GLY A 294 -11.64 1.56 -23.25
C GLY A 294 -12.72 1.46 -24.31
N GLY A 295 -12.94 0.26 -24.84
CA GLY A 295 -13.83 0.00 -25.98
C GLY A 295 -13.07 -0.29 -27.28
N LEU A 296 -13.68 -1.09 -28.16
CA LEU A 296 -13.05 -1.50 -29.43
C LEU A 296 -12.80 -0.30 -30.35
N ASN A 297 -13.68 0.70 -30.30
CA ASN A 297 -13.59 1.94 -31.09
C ASN A 297 -12.62 2.96 -30.49
N ALA A 298 -12.18 2.74 -29.24
CA ALA A 298 -11.22 3.58 -28.58
C ALA A 298 -9.79 3.05 -28.69
N ILE A 299 -9.52 1.87 -29.27
CA ILE A 299 -8.16 1.25 -29.29
C ILE A 299 -7.12 2.18 -29.92
N GLY A 300 -5.97 2.33 -29.25
CA GLY A 300 -4.86 3.20 -29.67
C GLY A 300 -5.11 4.68 -29.40
N VAL A 301 -6.22 5.02 -28.73
CA VAL A 301 -6.56 6.39 -28.37
C VAL A 301 -6.06 6.69 -26.97
N ARG A 302 -5.60 7.93 -26.78
CA ARG A 302 -5.05 8.42 -25.53
C ARG A 302 -6.06 9.24 -24.73
N TYR A 303 -5.99 9.12 -23.42
CA TYR A 303 -6.75 9.93 -22.49
C TYR A 303 -5.94 10.18 -21.21
N THR A 304 -6.33 11.21 -20.47
CA THR A 304 -5.89 11.46 -19.09
C THR A 304 -7.07 11.28 -18.15
N ALA A 305 -6.87 10.63 -17.01
CA ALA A 305 -7.89 10.46 -15.99
C ALA A 305 -7.36 10.82 -14.60
N SER A 306 -8.21 11.41 -13.76
CA SER A 306 -7.92 11.77 -12.38
C SER A 306 -9.15 11.63 -11.51
N VAL A 307 -8.94 11.42 -10.20
CA VAL A 307 -10.03 11.29 -9.23
C VAL A 307 -9.79 12.23 -8.06
N GLN A 308 -10.85 12.90 -7.64
CA GLN A 308 -10.89 13.72 -6.44
C GLN A 308 -11.90 13.17 -5.44
N ALA A 309 -11.63 13.32 -4.15
CA ALA A 309 -12.55 12.99 -3.07
C ALA A 309 -12.85 14.24 -2.24
N CYS A 310 -14.13 14.54 -2.06
CA CYS A 310 -14.63 15.76 -1.46
C CYS A 310 -15.37 15.46 -0.14
N PRO A 311 -15.20 16.29 0.90
CA PRO A 311 -15.87 16.11 2.20
C PRO A 311 -17.38 16.11 2.14
#